data_AF-A0A965LX91-F1
#
_entry.id   AF-A0A965LX91-F1
#
_cell.length_a   1.000
_cell.length_b   1.000
_cell.length_c   1.000
_cell.angle_alpha   90.00
_cell.angle_beta   90.00
_cell.angle_gamma   90.00
#
_symmetry.space_group_name_H-M   'P 1'
#
loop_
_entity.id
_entity.type
_entity.pdbx_description
1 polymer ?
#
loop_
_entity_poly.entity_id
_entity_poly.type
_entity_poly.pdbx_seq_one_letter_code
_entity_poly.pdbx_strand_id
1 'polypeptide(L)'
;MRFFARAGDPSIVRTPVAAGEALPIESGEEAWLRDRFSLAQSATSAAAAGHTAGATPGALILRPVHLHAGLDHLVLEPPAHLGLSREHAKALFDAAADWLAPEPIALRFLSPELWEVTEPHPERTGFGQLRGASSARASGRNIDLWLPRGPSARAWRRLMNEVQMLWHTHPINAEREAAGLKPVNALWLEGVVPGGLPPAFDLMASADPVLVGLAHASGTQRLPSVIDTALPSVARDQNVLLDAPFWREAVASGSDQAWEDGWRRFEEWFVHTTAQYGAKWWQGAVLVLTGECSTHILALPRLPAWRIWRRTAPASWFVESAPPA
;
A
#
# COMPACT_ATOMS: atom_id res chain seq x y z
N MET A 1 -0.63 -8.73 -1.52
CA MET A 1 -0.02 -9.71 -0.61
C MET A 1 1.46 -9.41 -0.49
N ARG A 2 1.88 -8.96 0.69
CA ARG A 2 3.28 -8.71 1.01
C ARG A 2 3.70 -9.65 2.12
N PHE A 3 4.99 -9.99 2.07
CA PHE A 3 5.60 -10.96 2.95
C PHE A 3 6.60 -10.21 3.83
N PHE A 4 6.41 -10.30 5.14
CA PHE A 4 7.30 -9.65 6.10
C PHE A 4 8.02 -10.67 6.96
N ALA A 5 9.35 -10.62 7.02
CA ALA A 5 10.11 -11.39 8.00
C ALA A 5 10.44 -10.49 9.22
N ARG A 6 9.91 -10.81 10.41
CA ARG A 6 10.29 -10.12 11.67
C ARG A 6 11.06 -11.06 12.59
N ALA A 7 12.22 -10.64 13.08
CA ALA A 7 12.87 -11.26 14.23
C ALA A 7 12.30 -10.64 15.53
N GLY A 8 11.50 -11.41 16.29
CA GLY A 8 11.03 -11.02 17.64
C GLY A 8 9.51 -10.77 17.80
N ASP A 9 9.00 -11.21 18.95
CA ASP A 9 7.61 -11.18 19.51
C ASP A 9 6.41 -11.58 18.61
N PRO A 10 5.84 -12.79 18.81
CA PRO A 10 4.72 -13.35 18.03
C PRO A 10 3.33 -13.01 18.62
N SER A 11 2.95 -11.74 18.72
CA SER A 11 1.56 -11.39 19.02
C SER A 11 0.67 -11.60 17.79
N ILE A 12 -0.20 -12.61 17.88
CA ILE A 12 -1.18 -13.03 16.86
C ILE A 12 -2.36 -12.06 16.85
N VAL A 13 -2.72 -11.52 15.69
CA VAL A 13 -4.06 -10.94 15.48
C VAL A 13 -4.71 -11.72 14.33
N ARG A 14 -5.67 -12.58 14.69
CA ARG A 14 -6.67 -13.09 13.74
C ARG A 14 -7.90 -12.20 13.87
N THR A 15 -8.34 -11.62 12.76
CA THR A 15 -9.72 -11.12 12.67
C THR A 15 -10.32 -11.76 11.42
N PRO A 16 -11.09 -12.86 11.55
CA PRO A 16 -11.85 -13.37 10.42
C PRO A 16 -12.95 -12.34 10.07
N VAL A 17 -13.08 -12.00 8.79
CA VAL A 17 -14.26 -11.31 8.28
C VAL A 17 -15.28 -12.40 7.95
N ALA A 18 -16.47 -12.32 8.56
CA ALA A 18 -17.53 -13.29 8.31
C ALA A 18 -18.08 -13.13 6.88
N ALA A 19 -18.44 -14.25 6.24
CA ALA A 19 -19.09 -14.23 4.94
C ALA A 19 -20.43 -13.47 5.05
N GLY A 20 -20.52 -12.31 4.39
CA GLY A 20 -21.70 -11.44 4.38
C GLY A 20 -21.51 -10.06 5.04
N GLU A 21 -20.39 -9.81 5.70
CA GLU A 21 -20.04 -8.45 6.15
C GLU A 21 -19.42 -7.64 5.01
N ALA A 22 -19.71 -6.33 4.98
CA ALA A 22 -19.04 -5.41 4.06
C ALA A 22 -17.53 -5.53 4.25
N LEU A 23 -16.79 -5.69 3.15
CA LEU A 23 -15.33 -5.81 3.20
C LEU A 23 -14.73 -4.62 3.96
N PRO A 24 -13.71 -4.85 4.81
CA PRO A 24 -13.07 -3.76 5.53
C PRO A 24 -12.44 -2.76 4.56
N ILE A 25 -12.53 -1.47 4.91
CA ILE A 25 -11.98 -0.32 4.18
C ILE A 25 -10.47 -0.46 3.96
N GLU A 26 -9.81 -1.27 4.77
CA GLU A 26 -8.39 -1.59 4.69
C GLU A 26 -8.20 -3.03 4.25
N SER A 27 -7.14 -3.28 3.47
CA SER A 27 -6.62 -4.62 3.26
C SER A 27 -5.99 -5.19 4.54
N GLY A 28 -5.75 -6.50 4.58
CA GLY A 28 -5.04 -7.13 5.70
C GLY A 28 -3.65 -6.52 5.94
N GLU A 29 -3.00 -6.06 4.88
CA GLU A 29 -1.71 -5.37 4.96
C GLU A 29 -1.82 -3.99 5.60
N GLU A 30 -2.75 -3.16 5.12
CA GLU A 30 -2.95 -1.81 5.64
C GLU A 30 -3.36 -1.84 7.11
N ALA A 31 -4.23 -2.78 7.48
CA ALA A 31 -4.61 -3.02 8.86
C ALA A 31 -3.41 -3.47 9.73
N TRP A 32 -2.57 -4.37 9.22
CA TRP A 32 -1.36 -4.82 9.92
C TRP A 32 -0.35 -3.68 10.12
N LEU A 33 -0.12 -2.86 9.10
CA LEU A 33 0.76 -1.70 9.19
C LEU A 33 0.19 -0.63 10.13
N ARG A 34 -1.12 -0.38 10.09
CA ARG A 34 -1.79 0.54 11.01
C ARG A 34 -1.54 0.17 12.46
N ASP A 35 -1.73 -1.10 12.80
CA ASP A 35 -1.52 -1.58 14.16
C ASP A 35 -0.05 -1.40 14.59
N ARG A 36 0.90 -1.86 13.77
CA ARG A 36 2.34 -1.81 14.10
C ARG A 36 2.88 -0.39 14.25
N PHE A 37 2.44 0.52 13.39
CA PHE A 37 2.88 1.92 13.41
C PHE A 37 1.95 2.84 14.21
N SER A 38 0.91 2.30 14.86
CA SER A 38 -0.08 3.07 15.61
C SER A 38 -0.70 4.23 14.80
N LEU A 39 -1.04 3.97 13.53
CA LEU A 39 -1.57 5.00 12.63
C LEU A 39 -2.93 5.52 13.11
N ALA A 40 -3.08 6.84 13.16
CA ALA A 40 -4.35 7.49 13.44
C ALA A 40 -5.45 7.08 12.43
N GLN A 41 -6.69 7.01 12.87
CA GLN A 41 -7.80 6.46 12.07
C GLN A 41 -8.10 7.25 10.77
N SER A 42 -7.67 8.51 10.65
CA SER A 42 -7.76 9.32 9.43
C SER A 42 -6.56 9.18 8.49
N ALA A 43 -5.44 8.64 8.97
CA ALA A 43 -4.28 8.31 8.13
C ALA A 43 -4.51 6.93 7.51
N THR A 44 -4.09 6.74 6.27
CA THR A 44 -3.93 5.41 5.67
C THR A 44 -2.44 5.12 5.56
N SER A 45 -2.03 3.85 5.57
CA SER A 45 -0.63 3.52 5.31
C SER A 45 -0.22 3.95 3.89
N ALA A 46 -1.13 3.87 2.92
CA ALA A 46 -0.89 4.31 1.53
C ALA A 46 -0.40 5.77 1.43
N ALA A 47 -0.97 6.68 2.24
CA ALA A 47 -0.55 8.08 2.26
C ALA A 47 0.90 8.29 2.73
N ALA A 48 1.51 7.32 3.42
CA ALA A 48 2.91 7.38 3.80
C ALA A 48 3.85 7.45 2.59
N ALA A 49 3.46 6.92 1.43
CA ALA A 49 4.22 7.07 0.18
C ALA A 49 4.49 8.53 -0.18
N GLY A 50 3.65 9.47 0.29
CA GLY A 50 3.86 10.91 0.16
C GLY A 50 5.24 11.37 0.65
N HIS A 51 5.78 10.78 1.73
CA HIS A 51 7.12 11.12 2.24
C HIS A 51 8.21 10.95 1.18
N THR A 52 8.12 9.90 0.36
CA THR A 52 9.11 9.65 -0.71
C THR A 52 9.05 10.66 -1.83
N ALA A 53 7.92 11.35 -1.98
CA ALA A 53 7.70 12.42 -2.93
C ALA A 53 7.85 13.82 -2.28
N GLY A 54 8.31 13.88 -1.03
CA GLY A 54 8.53 15.12 -0.29
C GLY A 54 7.25 15.78 0.21
N ALA A 55 6.21 15.01 0.50
CA ALA A 55 4.99 15.50 1.14
C ALA A 55 5.23 15.93 2.60
N THR A 56 4.45 16.90 3.05
CA THR A 56 4.47 17.42 4.41
C THR A 56 3.65 16.51 5.33
N PRO A 57 4.13 16.18 6.54
CA PRO A 57 3.31 15.49 7.53
C PRO A 57 1.99 16.24 7.80
N GLY A 58 0.88 15.51 7.87
CA GLY A 58 -0.46 16.08 8.05
C GLY A 58 -1.14 16.58 6.78
N ALA A 59 -0.45 16.63 5.64
CA ALA A 59 -1.07 16.92 4.36
C ALA A 59 -1.89 15.74 3.83
N LEU A 60 -2.83 16.00 2.94
CA LEU A 60 -3.63 14.99 2.24
C LEU A 60 -2.92 14.59 0.95
N ILE A 61 -2.92 13.29 0.65
CA ILE A 61 -2.40 12.76 -0.61
C ILE A 61 -3.55 12.46 -1.55
N LEU A 62 -3.47 13.05 -2.75
CA LEU A 62 -4.37 12.74 -3.86
C LEU A 62 -3.64 11.97 -4.94
N ARG A 63 -4.35 11.04 -5.58
CA ARG A 63 -3.88 10.29 -6.72
C ARG A 63 -4.80 10.48 -7.92
N PRO A 64 -4.30 10.89 -9.09
CA PRO A 64 -5.07 10.86 -10.32
C PRO A 64 -5.40 9.42 -10.70
N VAL A 65 -6.68 9.14 -11.00
CA VAL A 65 -7.17 7.79 -11.33
C VAL A 65 -8.12 7.81 -12.54
N HIS A 66 -8.37 6.63 -13.09
CA HIS A 66 -9.46 6.39 -14.03
C HIS A 66 -10.55 5.57 -13.35
N LEU A 67 -11.78 6.08 -13.43
CA LEU A 67 -13.00 5.38 -13.06
C LEU A 67 -13.72 4.99 -14.36
N HIS A 68 -13.93 3.70 -14.59
CA HIS A 68 -14.76 3.26 -15.71
C HIS A 68 -16.20 3.04 -15.24
N ALA A 69 -17.16 3.40 -16.09
CA ALA A 69 -18.57 3.09 -15.87
C ALA A 69 -18.82 1.60 -16.17
N GLY A 70 -19.17 0.84 -15.15
CA GLY A 70 -19.82 -0.46 -15.28
C GLY A 70 -21.32 -0.29 -15.60
N LEU A 71 -22.08 -1.39 -15.54
CA LEU A 71 -23.52 -1.37 -15.84
C LEU A 71 -24.30 -0.43 -14.89
N ASP A 72 -24.03 -0.53 -13.58
CA ASP A 72 -24.77 0.21 -12.54
C ASP A 72 -23.87 1.00 -11.56
N HIS A 73 -22.55 1.00 -11.76
CA HIS A 73 -21.61 1.59 -10.81
C HIS A 73 -20.30 2.02 -11.46
N LEU A 74 -19.53 2.84 -10.74
CA LEU A 74 -18.17 3.21 -11.13
C LEU A 74 -17.17 2.25 -10.50
N VAL A 75 -16.18 1.82 -11.29
CA VAL A 75 -15.09 0.95 -10.86
C VAL A 75 -13.77 1.68 -11.02
N LEU A 76 -12.93 1.64 -9.98
CA LEU A 76 -11.60 2.21 -10.04
C LEU A 76 -10.65 1.25 -10.77
N GLU A 77 -10.05 1.70 -11.86
CA GLU A 77 -8.97 0.94 -12.52
C GLU A 77 -7.69 0.96 -11.68
N PRO A 78 -6.95 -0.16 -11.58
CA PRO A 78 -5.66 -0.19 -10.91
C PRO A 78 -4.76 0.98 -11.36
N PRO A 79 -4.34 1.88 -10.46
CA PRO A 79 -3.63 3.10 -10.87
C PRO A 79 -2.32 2.84 -11.61
N ALA A 80 -1.68 1.69 -11.36
CA ALA A 80 -0.47 1.27 -12.06
C ALA A 80 -0.68 1.11 -13.59
N HIS A 81 -1.91 0.84 -14.04
CA HIS A 81 -2.23 0.70 -15.45
C HIS A 81 -2.55 2.04 -16.15
N LEU A 82 -2.60 3.15 -15.40
CA LEU A 82 -2.96 4.44 -15.98
C LEU A 82 -1.89 4.96 -16.93
N GLY A 83 -0.61 4.60 -16.74
CA GLY A 83 0.49 5.05 -17.62
C GLY A 83 0.53 6.58 -17.76
N LEU A 84 0.38 7.30 -16.64
CA LEU A 84 0.29 8.75 -16.65
C LEU A 84 1.70 9.37 -16.69
N SER A 85 2.04 10.00 -17.82
CA SER A 85 3.33 10.70 -17.97
C SER A 85 3.39 11.94 -17.08
N ARG A 86 4.61 12.40 -16.77
CA ARG A 86 4.80 13.63 -15.99
C ARG A 86 4.21 14.86 -16.68
N GLU A 87 4.32 14.95 -18.00
CA GLU A 87 3.76 16.04 -18.78
C GLU A 87 2.23 16.05 -18.69
N HIS A 88 1.59 14.93 -18.97
CA HIS A 88 0.13 14.78 -18.88
C HIS A 88 -0.38 15.05 -17.46
N ALA A 89 0.28 14.49 -16.45
CA ALA A 89 -0.08 14.73 -15.05
C ALA A 89 0.05 16.21 -14.66
N LYS A 90 1.14 16.87 -15.08
CA LYS A 90 1.38 18.28 -14.74
C LYS A 90 0.36 19.20 -15.38
N ALA A 91 -0.03 18.96 -16.63
CA ALA A 91 -1.05 19.74 -17.30
C ALA A 91 -2.44 19.59 -16.62
N LEU A 92 -2.83 18.37 -16.24
CA LEU A 92 -4.07 18.14 -15.47
C LEU A 92 -4.01 18.77 -14.07
N PHE A 93 -2.83 18.72 -13.43
CA PHE A 93 -2.59 19.37 -12.15
C PHE A 93 -2.75 20.88 -12.26
N ASP A 94 -2.15 21.52 -13.27
CA ASP A 94 -2.21 22.97 -13.45
C ASP A 94 -3.64 23.45 -13.67
N ALA A 95 -4.40 22.76 -14.52
CA ALA A 95 -5.82 23.04 -14.70
C ALA A 95 -6.60 22.94 -13.36
N ALA A 96 -6.37 21.87 -12.58
CA ALA A 96 -7.04 21.68 -11.30
C ALA A 96 -6.59 22.73 -10.26
N ALA A 97 -5.31 23.08 -10.21
CA ALA A 97 -4.77 24.06 -9.28
C ALA A 97 -5.33 25.46 -9.55
N ASP A 98 -5.42 25.85 -10.83
CA ASP A 98 -6.03 27.12 -11.24
C ASP A 98 -7.53 27.18 -10.89
N TRP A 99 -8.27 26.10 -11.15
CA TRP A 99 -9.69 26.00 -10.82
C TRP A 99 -9.95 26.06 -9.31
N LEU A 100 -9.08 25.41 -8.52
CA LEU A 100 -9.22 25.27 -7.07
C LEU A 100 -8.58 26.43 -6.28
N ALA A 101 -7.98 27.42 -6.95
CA ALA A 101 -7.36 28.57 -6.29
C ALA A 101 -8.28 29.36 -5.33
N PRO A 102 -9.61 29.47 -5.56
CA PRO A 102 -10.52 30.13 -4.61
C PRO A 102 -10.85 29.29 -3.37
N GLU A 103 -10.62 27.98 -3.42
CA GLU A 103 -10.93 27.07 -2.32
C GLU A 103 -9.91 27.25 -1.18
N PRO A 104 -10.30 27.07 0.10
CA PRO A 104 -9.42 27.22 1.25
C PRO A 104 -8.44 26.03 1.43
N ILE A 105 -7.81 25.61 0.34
CA ILE A 105 -6.82 24.54 0.24
C ILE A 105 -5.64 25.01 -0.62
N ALA A 106 -4.47 24.38 -0.45
CA ALA A 106 -3.33 24.60 -1.34
C ALA A 106 -2.89 23.27 -1.96
N LEU A 107 -2.88 23.23 -3.30
CA LEU A 107 -2.42 22.09 -4.08
C LEU A 107 -0.91 22.20 -4.36
N ARG A 108 -0.20 21.07 -4.26
CA ARG A 108 1.20 20.96 -4.69
C ARG A 108 1.44 19.69 -5.47
N PHE A 109 2.11 19.82 -6.62
CA PHE A 109 2.50 18.70 -7.45
C PHE A 109 3.74 18.03 -6.86
N LEU A 110 3.67 16.74 -6.51
CA LEU A 110 4.84 15.98 -6.04
C LEU A 110 5.39 15.10 -7.17
N SER A 111 4.52 14.29 -7.76
CA SER A 111 4.84 13.35 -8.83
C SER A 111 3.64 13.17 -9.75
N PRO A 112 3.80 12.46 -10.89
CA PRO A 112 2.67 12.17 -11.76
C PRO A 112 1.53 11.43 -11.06
N GLU A 113 1.86 10.66 -10.02
CA GLU A 113 0.92 9.81 -9.30
C GLU A 113 0.43 10.42 -7.98
N LEU A 114 1.20 11.32 -7.36
CA LEU A 114 0.91 11.83 -6.02
C LEU A 114 0.91 13.35 -6.02
N TRP A 115 -0.22 13.92 -5.63
CA TRP A 115 -0.38 15.35 -5.38
C TRP A 115 -0.66 15.57 -3.90
N GLU A 116 -0.25 16.71 -3.39
CA GLU A 116 -0.48 17.11 -2.02
C GLU A 116 -1.58 18.16 -1.95
N VAL A 117 -2.45 18.03 -0.95
CA VAL A 117 -3.35 19.09 -0.51
C VAL A 117 -3.04 19.43 0.94
N THR A 118 -2.77 20.71 1.19
CA THR A 118 -2.71 21.25 2.56
C THR A 118 -3.94 22.11 2.83
N GLU A 119 -4.35 22.12 4.09
CA GLU A 119 -5.51 22.89 4.57
C GLU A 119 -4.98 24.00 5.50
N PRO A 120 -4.78 25.24 5.00
CA PRO A 120 -4.34 26.35 5.86
C PRO A 120 -5.34 26.67 6.99
N HIS A 121 -6.62 26.35 6.75
CA HIS A 121 -7.74 26.58 7.65
C HIS A 121 -8.58 25.29 7.80
N PRO A 122 -8.07 24.25 8.49
CA PRO A 122 -8.72 22.95 8.57
C PRO A 122 -10.09 22.99 9.25
N GLU A 123 -10.39 24.02 10.04
CA GLU A 123 -11.71 24.29 10.63
C GLU A 123 -12.77 24.69 9.59
N ARG A 124 -12.35 25.15 8.41
CA ARG A 124 -13.24 25.57 7.31
C ARG A 124 -13.52 24.42 6.33
N THR A 125 -12.58 23.48 6.19
CA THR A 125 -12.64 22.37 5.23
C THR A 125 -12.90 21.03 5.90
N GLY A 126 -12.08 20.65 6.87
CA GLY A 126 -12.18 19.39 7.62
C GLY A 126 -11.87 18.12 6.81
N PHE A 127 -11.13 18.22 5.71
CA PHE A 127 -10.80 17.06 4.86
C PHE A 127 -9.83 16.09 5.53
N GLY A 128 -8.94 16.56 6.41
CA GLY A 128 -8.10 15.73 7.27
C GLY A 128 -8.85 14.77 8.21
N GLN A 129 -10.17 14.94 8.38
CA GLN A 129 -11.03 14.04 9.17
C GLN A 129 -11.73 12.97 8.33
N LEU A 130 -11.61 13.03 7.01
CA LEU A 130 -12.19 12.05 6.11
C LEU A 130 -11.52 10.69 6.27
N ARG A 131 -12.33 9.66 6.09
CA ARG A 131 -11.90 8.26 6.16
C ARG A 131 -12.31 7.55 4.89
N GLY A 132 -11.32 7.12 4.12
CA GLY A 132 -11.52 6.40 2.87
C GLY A 132 -10.57 5.22 2.78
N ALA A 133 -10.80 4.40 1.76
CA ALA A 133 -9.86 3.35 1.39
C ALA A 133 -8.73 3.93 0.53
N SER A 134 -7.57 3.28 0.53
CA SER A 134 -6.55 3.59 -0.48
C SER A 134 -7.06 3.23 -1.88
N SER A 135 -6.43 3.82 -2.89
CA SER A 135 -6.74 3.48 -4.29
C SER A 135 -6.46 2.01 -4.58
N ALA A 136 -5.39 1.46 -3.99
CA ALA A 136 -5.05 0.04 -4.09
C ALA A 136 -6.16 -0.87 -3.55
N ARG A 137 -6.78 -0.49 -2.42
CA ARG A 137 -7.89 -1.25 -1.83
C ARG A 137 -9.18 -1.12 -2.64
N ALA A 138 -9.46 0.04 -3.21
CA ALA A 138 -10.64 0.28 -4.04
C ALA A 138 -10.54 -0.26 -5.48
N SER A 139 -9.32 -0.59 -5.95
CA SER A 139 -9.07 -1.04 -7.32
C SER A 139 -9.88 -2.27 -7.70
N GLY A 140 -10.46 -2.27 -8.91
CA GLY A 140 -11.26 -3.36 -9.46
C GLY A 140 -12.63 -3.55 -8.82
N ARG A 141 -13.10 -2.60 -8.00
CA ARG A 141 -14.35 -2.72 -7.22
C ARG A 141 -15.26 -1.52 -7.43
N ASN A 142 -16.55 -1.70 -7.13
CA ASN A 142 -17.51 -0.59 -7.02
C ASN A 142 -17.03 0.41 -5.95
N ILE A 143 -16.78 1.65 -6.34
CA ILE A 143 -16.23 2.71 -5.48
C ILE A 143 -17.15 3.19 -4.36
N ASP A 144 -18.47 2.97 -4.44
CA ASP A 144 -19.46 3.55 -3.52
C ASP A 144 -19.19 3.20 -2.05
N LEU A 145 -18.67 2.00 -1.80
CA LEU A 145 -18.32 1.55 -0.46
C LEU A 145 -17.01 2.14 0.06
N TRP A 146 -16.14 2.61 -0.84
CA TRP A 146 -14.75 2.99 -0.59
C TRP A 146 -14.51 4.50 -0.59
N LEU A 147 -15.48 5.28 -1.08
CA LEU A 147 -15.42 6.74 -1.09
C LEU A 147 -15.24 7.30 0.33
N PRO A 148 -14.53 8.43 0.48
CA PRO A 148 -14.30 9.04 1.78
C PRO A 148 -15.60 9.38 2.52
N ARG A 149 -15.67 8.99 3.80
CA ARG A 149 -16.76 9.27 4.73
C ARG A 149 -16.30 10.22 5.84
N GLY A 150 -17.23 10.94 6.43
CA GLY A 150 -16.97 11.89 7.51
C GLY A 150 -17.74 13.21 7.34
N PRO A 151 -17.58 14.17 8.27
CA PRO A 151 -18.33 15.42 8.28
C PRO A 151 -18.25 16.20 6.96
N SER A 152 -17.07 16.21 6.33
CA SER A 152 -16.80 16.98 5.11
C SER A 152 -16.96 16.18 3.81
N ALA A 153 -17.51 14.95 3.85
CA ALA A 153 -17.57 14.07 2.68
C ALA A 153 -18.42 14.63 1.53
N ARG A 154 -19.44 15.45 1.84
CA ARG A 154 -20.25 16.13 0.82
C ARG A 154 -19.45 17.24 0.11
N ALA A 155 -18.72 18.06 0.87
CA ALA A 155 -17.87 19.11 0.33
C ALA A 155 -16.74 18.49 -0.52
N TRP A 156 -16.13 17.41 -0.04
CA TRP A 156 -15.14 16.65 -0.79
C TRP A 156 -15.67 16.14 -2.14
N ARG A 157 -16.82 15.46 -2.14
CA ARG A 157 -17.44 14.97 -3.39
C ARG A 157 -17.76 16.09 -4.37
N ARG A 158 -18.21 17.25 -3.88
CA ARG A 158 -18.42 18.42 -4.73
C ARG A 158 -17.12 18.84 -5.42
N LEU A 159 -16.04 18.99 -4.64
CA LEU A 159 -14.72 19.36 -5.15
C LEU A 159 -14.23 18.40 -6.24
N MET A 160 -14.37 17.09 -5.99
CA MET A 160 -13.96 16.05 -6.94
C MET A 160 -14.80 16.06 -8.21
N ASN A 161 -16.12 16.27 -8.09
CA ASN A 161 -16.99 16.39 -9.26
C ASN A 161 -16.64 17.61 -10.11
N GLU A 162 -16.28 18.74 -9.50
CA GLU A 162 -15.84 19.94 -10.23
C GLU A 162 -14.55 19.67 -11.02
N VAL A 163 -13.55 19.04 -10.41
CA VAL A 163 -12.31 18.63 -11.11
C VAL A 163 -12.59 17.63 -12.23
N GLN A 164 -13.48 16.66 -12.01
CA GLN A 164 -13.88 15.70 -13.05
C GLN A 164 -14.53 16.40 -14.25
N MET A 165 -15.45 17.35 -14.00
CA MET A 165 -16.08 18.11 -15.08
C MET A 165 -15.05 18.94 -15.85
N LEU A 166 -14.10 19.56 -15.16
CA LEU A 166 -13.00 20.29 -15.77
C LEU A 166 -12.17 19.38 -16.70
N TRP A 167 -11.83 18.18 -16.24
CA TRP A 167 -10.98 17.24 -16.98
C TRP A 167 -11.68 16.54 -18.14
N HIS A 168 -13.02 16.45 -18.12
CA HIS A 168 -13.79 15.79 -19.17
C HIS A 168 -13.49 16.34 -20.57
N THR A 169 -13.19 17.64 -20.70
CA THR A 169 -12.92 18.29 -21.99
C THR A 169 -11.46 18.70 -22.16
N HIS A 170 -10.58 18.26 -21.26
CA HIS A 170 -9.19 18.69 -21.25
C HIS A 170 -8.40 18.09 -22.42
N PRO A 171 -7.60 18.87 -23.17
CA PRO A 171 -6.86 18.39 -24.35
C PRO A 171 -6.02 17.14 -24.10
N ILE A 172 -5.37 17.06 -22.94
CA ILE A 172 -4.58 15.88 -22.53
C ILE A 172 -5.41 14.60 -22.47
N ASN A 173 -6.67 14.65 -22.02
CA ASN A 173 -7.51 13.46 -22.01
C ASN A 173 -7.92 13.06 -23.44
N ALA A 174 -8.19 14.02 -24.32
CA ALA A 174 -8.44 13.75 -25.73
C ALA A 174 -7.21 13.13 -26.43
N GLU A 175 -6.00 13.61 -26.13
CA GLU A 175 -4.74 13.03 -26.64
C GLU A 175 -4.52 11.60 -26.14
N ARG A 176 -4.77 11.36 -24.84
CA ARG A 176 -4.68 10.02 -24.25
C ARG A 176 -5.65 9.05 -24.92
N GLU A 177 -6.90 9.46 -25.09
CA GLU A 177 -7.93 8.66 -25.76
C GLU A 177 -7.58 8.37 -27.21
N ALA A 178 -7.07 9.36 -27.96
CA ALA A 178 -6.61 9.19 -29.33
C ALA A 178 -5.44 8.18 -29.46
N ALA A 179 -4.62 8.07 -28.41
CA ALA A 179 -3.55 7.07 -28.29
C ALA A 179 -4.01 5.71 -27.73
N GLY A 180 -5.31 5.51 -27.48
CA GLY A 180 -5.86 4.28 -26.89
C GLY A 180 -5.58 4.12 -25.39
N LEU A 181 -5.12 5.17 -24.71
CA LEU A 181 -4.91 5.21 -23.27
C LEU A 181 -6.18 5.67 -22.54
N LYS A 182 -6.34 5.24 -21.29
CA LYS A 182 -7.49 5.65 -20.46
C LYS A 182 -7.39 7.13 -20.06
N PRO A 183 -8.47 7.92 -20.14
CA PRO A 183 -8.45 9.30 -19.65
C PRO A 183 -8.33 9.34 -18.12
N VAL A 184 -7.77 10.41 -17.57
CA VAL A 184 -7.80 10.68 -16.13
C VAL A 184 -9.07 11.44 -15.82
N ASN A 185 -9.96 10.88 -15.00
CA ASN A 185 -11.28 11.46 -14.79
C ASN A 185 -11.67 11.61 -13.31
N ALA A 186 -10.80 11.26 -12.37
CA ALA A 186 -11.04 11.51 -10.95
C ALA A 186 -9.74 11.67 -10.17
N LEU A 187 -9.86 12.28 -9.00
CA LEU A 187 -8.84 12.29 -7.96
C LEU A 187 -9.29 11.38 -6.82
N TRP A 188 -8.42 10.45 -6.43
CA TRP A 188 -8.62 9.58 -5.29
C TRP A 188 -7.92 10.13 -4.06
N LEU A 189 -8.61 10.19 -2.93
CA LEU A 189 -8.01 10.55 -1.64
C LEU A 189 -7.33 9.31 -1.06
N GLU A 190 -5.99 9.31 -1.04
CA GLU A 190 -5.24 8.22 -0.42
C GLU A 190 -5.31 8.32 1.10
N GLY A 191 -5.30 9.52 1.67
CA GLY A 191 -5.39 9.77 3.11
C GLY A 191 -4.44 10.87 3.58
N VAL A 192 -4.27 10.98 4.89
CA VAL A 192 -3.36 11.95 5.52
C VAL A 192 -1.95 11.36 5.68
N VAL A 193 -0.92 12.12 5.27
CA VAL A 193 0.49 11.75 5.46
C VAL A 193 0.78 11.65 6.96
N PRO A 194 1.19 10.46 7.47
CA PRO A 194 1.47 10.30 8.88
C PRO A 194 2.74 11.05 9.28
N GLY A 195 2.82 11.52 10.53
CA GLY A 195 4.00 12.17 11.10
C GLY A 195 4.22 11.80 12.55
N GLY A 196 5.48 11.75 12.97
CA GLY A 196 5.85 11.51 14.38
C GLY A 196 5.36 10.15 14.91
N LEU A 197 5.43 9.11 14.08
CA LEU A 197 5.00 7.77 14.47
C LEU A 197 5.98 7.17 15.49
N PRO A 198 5.52 6.32 16.42
CA PRO A 198 6.43 5.54 17.22
C PRO A 198 7.24 4.57 16.34
N PRO A 199 8.52 4.28 16.67
CA PRO A 199 9.29 3.27 15.97
C PRO A 199 8.68 1.88 16.19
N ALA A 200 8.20 1.26 15.11
CA ALA A 200 7.68 -0.11 15.13
C ALA A 200 8.78 -1.17 14.91
N PHE A 201 9.83 -0.77 14.20
CA PHE A 201 10.98 -1.59 13.85
C PHE A 201 12.26 -0.76 13.99
N ASP A 202 13.35 -1.42 14.35
CA ASP A 202 14.68 -0.81 14.41
C ASP A 202 15.24 -0.63 12.99
N LEU A 203 15.05 -1.65 12.14
CA LEU A 203 15.55 -1.68 10.78
C LEU A 203 14.46 -2.08 9.78
N MET A 204 14.51 -1.52 8.57
CA MET A 204 13.60 -1.87 7.49
C MET A 204 14.31 -1.97 6.14
N ALA A 205 14.21 -3.12 5.48
CA ALA A 205 14.68 -3.34 4.11
C ALA A 205 13.49 -3.38 3.15
N SER A 206 13.27 -2.30 2.41
CA SER A 206 12.18 -2.20 1.42
C SER A 206 12.47 -1.14 0.37
N ALA A 207 12.01 -1.39 -0.85
CA ALA A 207 11.94 -0.41 -1.94
C ALA A 207 10.51 0.09 -2.19
N ASP A 208 9.51 -0.38 -1.44
CA ASP A 208 8.14 0.06 -1.60
C ASP A 208 7.94 1.47 -0.98
N PRO A 209 7.40 2.44 -1.74
CA PRO A 209 7.20 3.80 -1.26
C PRO A 209 6.41 3.91 0.05
N VAL A 210 5.41 3.04 0.28
CA VAL A 210 4.60 3.06 1.51
C VAL A 210 5.46 2.71 2.72
N LEU A 211 6.19 1.60 2.66
CA LEU A 211 7.10 1.17 3.74
C LEU A 211 8.24 2.15 3.97
N VAL A 212 8.84 2.69 2.89
CA VAL A 212 9.86 3.74 2.99
C VAL A 212 9.31 4.98 3.69
N GLY A 213 8.08 5.38 3.37
CA GLY A 213 7.42 6.50 3.99
C GLY A 213 7.08 6.27 5.46
N LEU A 214 6.65 5.06 5.83
CA LEU A 214 6.43 4.69 7.22
C LEU A 214 7.74 4.73 8.02
N ALA A 215 8.83 4.23 7.45
CA ALA A 215 10.15 4.30 8.08
C ALA A 215 10.62 5.75 8.30
N HIS A 216 10.37 6.64 7.33
CA HIS A 216 10.64 8.07 7.49
C HIS A 216 9.80 8.68 8.62
N ALA A 217 8.50 8.38 8.64
CA ALA A 217 7.57 8.90 9.64
C ALA A 217 7.84 8.39 11.07
N SER A 218 8.43 7.20 11.23
CA SER A 218 8.76 6.57 12.51
C SER A 218 10.22 6.71 12.95
N GLY A 219 11.08 7.24 12.09
CA GLY A 219 12.53 7.26 12.32
C GLY A 219 13.21 5.89 12.25
N THR A 220 12.55 4.88 11.67
CA THR A 220 13.14 3.54 11.49
C THR A 220 14.31 3.60 10.51
N GLN A 221 15.45 3.01 10.88
CA GLN A 221 16.63 3.01 10.03
C GLN A 221 16.39 2.13 8.79
N ARG A 222 16.63 2.67 7.60
CA ARG A 222 16.48 1.91 6.36
C ARG A 222 17.74 1.13 6.00
N LEU A 223 17.51 -0.06 5.47
CA LEU A 223 18.49 -0.90 4.81
C LEU A 223 18.24 -0.89 3.29
N PRO A 224 19.26 -1.18 2.46
CA PRO A 224 19.04 -1.43 1.04
C PRO A 224 18.12 -2.65 0.81
N SER A 225 17.57 -2.79 -0.41
CA SER A 225 16.53 -3.78 -0.76
C SER A 225 16.91 -5.24 -0.43
N VAL A 226 15.95 -6.04 0.04
CA VAL A 226 16.13 -7.45 0.46
C VAL A 226 16.77 -8.35 -0.61
N ILE A 227 16.54 -8.08 -1.90
CA ILE A 227 17.08 -8.90 -2.99
C ILE A 227 18.59 -8.69 -3.17
N ASP A 228 19.06 -7.44 -3.03
CA ASP A 228 20.43 -7.05 -3.39
C ASP A 228 21.35 -6.92 -2.18
N THR A 229 20.80 -7.09 -0.98
CA THR A 229 21.51 -6.76 0.26
C THR A 229 22.03 -8.03 0.90
N ALA A 230 23.34 -8.06 1.15
CA ALA A 230 23.86 -8.83 2.24
C ALA A 230 23.14 -8.35 3.51
N LEU A 231 22.19 -9.12 4.04
CA LEU A 231 21.50 -8.79 5.28
C LEU A 231 22.56 -8.32 6.28
N PRO A 232 22.48 -7.09 6.79
CA PRO A 232 23.54 -6.56 7.62
C PRO A 232 23.76 -7.49 8.82
N SER A 233 24.89 -7.33 9.50
CA SER A 233 25.06 -7.85 10.84
C SER A 233 24.08 -7.13 11.80
N VAL A 234 22.81 -7.50 11.69
CA VAL A 234 21.70 -7.09 12.54
C VAL A 234 21.99 -7.66 13.93
N ALA A 235 21.97 -6.80 14.94
CA ALA A 235 22.13 -7.27 16.32
C ALA A 235 20.93 -8.15 16.69
N ARG A 236 21.17 -9.22 17.47
CA ARG A 236 20.13 -10.25 17.75
C ARG A 236 18.87 -9.71 18.44
N ASP A 237 18.95 -8.54 19.04
CA ASP A 237 17.91 -7.83 19.78
C ASP A 237 17.13 -6.82 18.93
N GLN A 238 17.53 -6.58 17.67
CA GLN A 238 16.84 -5.65 16.78
C GLN A 238 15.63 -6.30 16.09
N ASN A 239 14.50 -5.58 16.09
CA ASN A 239 13.32 -5.88 15.29
C ASN A 239 13.54 -5.37 13.86
N VAL A 240 13.66 -6.30 12.92
CA VAL A 240 13.83 -5.97 11.50
C VAL A 240 12.57 -6.27 10.72
N LEU A 241 12.22 -5.38 9.79
CA LEU A 241 11.21 -5.64 8.77
C LEU A 241 11.87 -5.88 7.41
N LEU A 242 11.74 -7.08 6.87
CA LEU A 242 12.15 -7.40 5.49
C LEU A 242 10.92 -7.46 4.59
N ASP A 243 10.84 -6.58 3.59
CA ASP A 243 9.82 -6.62 2.54
C ASP A 243 10.25 -7.58 1.43
N ALA A 244 9.60 -8.74 1.35
CA ALA A 244 9.87 -9.77 0.36
C ALA A 244 9.00 -9.58 -0.89
N PRO A 245 9.58 -9.16 -2.03
CA PRO A 245 8.82 -8.73 -3.20
C PRO A 245 8.45 -9.87 -4.16
N PHE A 246 8.74 -11.13 -3.82
CA PHE A 246 8.74 -12.26 -4.77
C PHE A 246 7.39 -12.50 -5.47
N TRP A 247 6.27 -12.11 -4.85
CA TRP A 247 4.91 -12.31 -5.38
C TRP A 247 4.26 -11.04 -5.92
N ARG A 248 4.99 -9.92 -6.04
CA ARG A 248 4.40 -8.66 -6.52
C ARG A 248 3.80 -8.79 -7.92
N GLU A 249 4.48 -9.51 -8.81
CA GLU A 249 3.99 -9.80 -10.16
C GLU A 249 2.74 -10.69 -10.14
N ALA A 250 2.72 -11.71 -9.28
CA ALA A 250 1.58 -12.58 -9.11
C ALA A 250 0.34 -11.82 -8.64
N VAL A 251 0.52 -10.91 -7.69
CA VAL A 251 -0.55 -10.02 -7.20
C VAL A 251 -1.05 -9.07 -8.30
N ALA A 252 -0.14 -8.53 -9.13
CA ALA A 252 -0.51 -7.60 -10.19
C ALA A 252 -1.22 -8.28 -11.37
N SER A 253 -0.77 -9.48 -11.74
CA SER A 253 -1.27 -10.22 -12.91
C SER A 253 -2.42 -11.18 -12.61
N GLY A 254 -2.55 -11.62 -11.35
CA GLY A 254 -3.44 -12.72 -10.97
C GLY A 254 -3.00 -14.09 -11.54
N SER A 255 -1.77 -14.21 -12.06
CA SER A 255 -1.30 -15.43 -12.72
C SER A 255 -0.85 -16.49 -11.71
N ASP A 256 -1.42 -17.69 -11.84
CA ASP A 256 -1.00 -18.88 -11.07
C ASP A 256 0.48 -19.21 -11.31
N GLN A 257 0.96 -19.06 -12.55
CA GLN A 257 2.37 -19.29 -12.87
C GLN A 257 3.28 -18.30 -12.12
N ALA A 258 2.89 -17.03 -12.08
CA ALA A 258 3.63 -16.01 -11.34
C ALA A 258 3.61 -16.29 -9.82
N TRP A 259 2.53 -16.89 -9.30
CA TRP A 259 2.47 -17.35 -7.91
C TRP A 259 3.49 -18.46 -7.62
N GLU A 260 3.56 -19.48 -8.47
CA GLU A 260 4.54 -20.56 -8.37
C GLU A 260 5.98 -20.05 -8.48
N ASP A 261 6.24 -19.18 -9.45
CA ASP A 261 7.56 -18.58 -9.65
C ASP A 261 7.98 -17.71 -8.45
N GLY A 262 7.03 -16.98 -7.84
CA GLY A 262 7.28 -16.21 -6.62
C GLY A 262 7.71 -17.11 -5.45
N TRP A 263 7.04 -18.25 -5.26
CA TRP A 263 7.44 -19.22 -4.23
C TRP A 263 8.81 -19.83 -4.48
N ARG A 264 9.12 -20.20 -5.73
CA ARG A 264 10.43 -20.73 -6.11
C ARG A 264 11.54 -19.72 -5.82
N ARG A 265 11.36 -18.46 -6.22
CA ARG A 265 12.34 -17.39 -5.97
C ARG A 265 12.55 -17.10 -4.49
N PHE A 266 11.48 -17.13 -3.70
CA PHE A 266 11.58 -17.01 -2.24
C PHE A 266 12.37 -18.17 -1.64
N GLU A 267 12.10 -19.40 -2.05
CA GLU A 267 12.81 -20.58 -1.57
C GLU A 267 14.31 -20.50 -1.88
N GLU A 268 14.67 -20.19 -3.13
CA GLU A 268 16.06 -20.00 -3.56
C GLU A 268 16.77 -18.93 -2.73
N TRP A 269 16.14 -17.77 -2.56
CA TRP A 269 16.67 -16.67 -1.75
C TRP A 269 16.83 -17.07 -0.28
N PHE A 270 15.80 -17.68 0.31
CA PHE A 270 15.79 -18.06 1.72
C PHE A 270 16.91 -19.07 2.02
N VAL A 271 17.13 -20.00 1.10
CA VAL A 271 18.19 -20.99 1.17
C VAL A 271 19.55 -20.34 1.10
N HIS A 272 19.77 -19.51 0.08
CA HIS A 272 21.06 -18.86 -0.13
C HIS A 272 21.45 -18.04 1.10
N THR A 273 20.47 -17.28 1.60
CA THR A 273 20.61 -16.46 2.80
C THR A 273 20.86 -17.31 4.05
N THR A 274 20.15 -18.43 4.22
CA THR A 274 20.38 -19.35 5.34
C THR A 274 21.77 -19.99 5.29
N ALA A 275 22.27 -20.31 4.11
CA ALA A 275 23.63 -20.85 3.93
C ALA A 275 24.69 -19.79 4.27
N GLN A 276 24.44 -18.53 3.94
CA GLN A 276 25.36 -17.41 4.21
C GLN A 276 25.40 -17.00 5.69
N TYR A 277 24.25 -16.85 6.36
CA TYR A 277 24.18 -16.32 7.73
C TYR A 277 23.95 -17.38 8.81
N GLY A 278 23.63 -18.61 8.41
CA GLY A 278 23.34 -19.74 9.28
C GLY A 278 21.90 -19.77 9.82
N ALA A 279 21.37 -20.97 10.07
CA ALA A 279 19.98 -21.19 10.50
C ALA A 279 19.59 -20.48 11.81
N LYS A 280 20.56 -20.16 12.68
CA LYS A 280 20.31 -19.42 13.93
C LYS A 280 19.89 -17.97 13.69
N TRP A 281 20.21 -17.40 12.52
CA TRP A 281 19.80 -16.06 12.14
C TRP A 281 18.28 -15.92 12.04
N TRP A 282 17.61 -16.99 11.61
CA TRP A 282 16.14 -17.07 11.50
C TRP A 282 15.43 -17.44 12.80
N GLN A 283 16.16 -17.57 13.91
CA GLN A 283 15.56 -17.99 15.16
C GLN A 283 14.63 -16.89 15.70
N GLY A 284 13.33 -17.19 15.78
CA GLY A 284 12.32 -16.21 16.16
C GLY A 284 11.83 -15.34 15.00
N ALA A 285 12.24 -15.67 13.76
CA ALA A 285 11.72 -15.04 12.57
C ALA A 285 10.29 -15.52 12.28
N VAL A 286 9.40 -14.60 11.93
CA VAL A 286 8.04 -14.90 11.47
C VAL A 286 7.83 -14.39 10.07
N LEU A 287 7.10 -15.14 9.24
CA LEU A 287 6.62 -14.75 7.94
C LEU A 287 5.18 -14.24 8.04
N VAL A 288 4.95 -12.97 7.74
CA VAL A 288 3.62 -12.35 7.72
C VAL A 288 3.08 -12.35 6.30
N LEU A 289 1.92 -12.97 6.09
CA LEU A 289 1.22 -13.08 4.82
C LEU A 289 -0.04 -12.23 4.86
N THR A 290 -0.11 -11.21 4.01
CA THR A 290 -1.26 -10.29 3.99
C THR A 290 -2.19 -10.55 2.80
N GLY A 291 -3.40 -11.04 3.07
CA GLY A 291 -4.46 -11.21 2.08
C GLY A 291 -5.34 -9.96 1.93
N GLU A 292 -6.44 -10.10 1.20
CA GLU A 292 -7.38 -9.00 1.01
C GLU A 292 -8.07 -8.55 2.30
N CYS A 293 -8.35 -9.49 3.21
CA CYS A 293 -9.06 -9.21 4.46
C CYS A 293 -8.42 -9.88 5.68
N SER A 294 -7.37 -10.68 5.48
CA SER A 294 -6.74 -11.47 6.55
C SER A 294 -5.24 -11.27 6.55
N THR A 295 -4.64 -11.47 7.72
CA THR A 295 -3.20 -11.53 7.89
C THR A 295 -2.85 -12.82 8.61
N HIS A 296 -1.96 -13.61 8.03
CA HIS A 296 -1.48 -14.87 8.60
C HIS A 296 -0.02 -14.70 9.00
N ILE A 297 0.30 -15.03 10.25
CA ILE A 297 1.68 -14.96 10.76
C ILE A 297 2.15 -16.40 10.98
N LEU A 298 3.26 -16.75 10.34
CA LEU A 298 3.82 -18.08 10.38
C LEU A 298 5.19 -18.00 11.02
N ALA A 299 5.36 -18.63 12.19
CA ALA A 299 6.69 -18.79 12.76
C ALA A 299 7.52 -19.66 11.81
N LEU A 300 8.69 -19.17 11.40
CA LEU A 300 9.62 -20.03 10.67
C LEU A 300 10.07 -21.14 11.63
N PRO A 301 9.93 -22.42 11.26
CA PRO A 301 10.26 -23.51 12.17
C PRO A 301 11.72 -23.38 12.62
N ARG A 302 12.05 -23.90 13.81
CA ARG A 302 13.44 -24.20 14.17
C ARG A 302 13.96 -25.19 13.14
N LEU A 303 14.54 -24.69 12.04
CA LEU A 303 14.95 -25.52 10.91
C LEU A 303 15.96 -26.54 11.46
N PRO A 304 15.65 -27.85 11.51
CA PRO A 304 16.69 -28.84 11.69
C PRO A 304 17.51 -28.77 10.42
N ALA A 305 18.80 -28.44 10.56
CA ALA A 305 19.71 -27.94 9.53
C ALA A 305 19.94 -28.82 8.27
N TRP A 306 19.08 -29.77 7.94
CA TRP A 306 19.34 -30.75 6.87
C TRP A 306 18.13 -31.53 6.34
N ARG A 307 16.88 -31.32 6.82
CA ARG A 307 15.73 -32.20 6.41
C ARG A 307 14.71 -31.62 5.43
N ILE A 308 14.80 -30.36 5.04
CA ILE A 308 13.79 -29.75 4.15
C ILE A 308 14.06 -30.06 2.68
N TRP A 309 15.31 -30.31 2.32
CA TRP A 309 15.77 -30.54 0.96
C TRP A 309 15.31 -31.82 0.27
N ARG A 310 14.46 -32.65 0.90
CA ARG A 310 14.08 -33.91 0.29
C ARG A 310 12.62 -34.31 0.24
N ARG A 311 11.65 -33.69 0.94
CA ARG A 311 10.29 -34.28 0.91
C ARG A 311 9.06 -33.38 1.00
N THR A 312 9.15 -32.06 1.17
CA THR A 312 7.94 -31.23 1.19
C THR A 312 8.26 -29.83 0.69
N ALA A 313 7.66 -29.43 -0.44
CA ALA A 313 7.71 -28.06 -0.93
C ALA A 313 7.22 -27.11 0.19
N PRO A 314 7.80 -25.92 0.39
CA PRO A 314 7.30 -24.95 1.37
C PRO A 314 5.79 -24.72 1.27
N ALA A 315 5.25 -24.74 0.04
CA ALA A 315 3.81 -24.73 -0.26
C ALA A 315 2.97 -25.75 0.57
N SER A 316 3.51 -26.93 0.82
CA SER A 316 2.86 -28.01 1.59
C SER A 316 2.84 -27.77 3.10
N TRP A 317 3.64 -26.83 3.62
CA TRP A 317 3.50 -26.37 5.01
C TRP A 317 2.28 -25.47 5.20
N PHE A 318 1.62 -25.08 4.10
CA PHE A 318 0.51 -24.14 4.06
C PHE A 318 -0.82 -24.81 3.68
N VAL A 319 -0.91 -26.15 3.70
CA VAL A 319 -2.19 -26.87 3.61
C VAL A 319 -2.97 -26.63 4.90
N GLU A 320 -4.13 -26.00 4.74
CA GLU A 320 -5.09 -25.70 5.81
C GLU A 320 -5.43 -26.99 6.57
N SER A 321 -5.13 -27.03 7.87
CA SER A 321 -5.75 -28.02 8.74
C SER A 321 -7.20 -27.62 8.85
N ALA A 322 -8.08 -28.27 8.08
CA ALA A 322 -9.52 -28.15 8.27
C ALA A 322 -9.83 -28.35 9.77
N PRO A 323 -10.73 -27.53 10.36
CA PRO A 323 -11.10 -27.73 11.75
C PRO A 323 -11.61 -29.17 11.94
N PRO A 324 -11.28 -29.84 13.05
CA PRO A 324 -11.86 -31.14 13.35
C PRO A 324 -13.39 -30.99 13.41
N ALA A 325 -14.08 -31.93 12.78
CA ALA A 325 -15.54 -32.02 12.73
C ALA A 325 -16.19 -32.09 14.12
#